data_AF-A0A2V7BA03-F1
#
_entry.id   AF-A0A2V7BA03-F1
#
_cell.length_a   1.000
_cell.length_b   1.000
_cell.length_c   1.000
_cell.angle_alpha   90.00
_cell.angle_beta   90.00
_cell.angle_gamma   90.00
#
_symmetry.space_group_name_H-M   'P 1'
#
loop_
_entity.id
_entity.type
_entity.pdbx_description
1 polymer ?
#
loop_
_entity_poly.entity_id
_entity_poly.type
_entity_poly.pdbx_seq_one_letter_code
_entity_poly.pdbx_strand_id
1 'polypeptide(L)'
;MDHAARRGRRCEGRPLLLRAVVASRQRGRRVARRRGESVNVTAHYRFPPASAYRLNRCLFAIKSDAAFRSRFRADPRAAAREMGLGEAESAALLDGNRDALVAHGAHPYLVFMADLRLRMEREAMTFEYF
;
A
#
# COMPACT_ATOMS: atom_id res chain seq x y z
N MET A 1 -71.12 -24.46 -6.39
CA MET A 1 -70.19 -24.53 -5.25
C MET A 1 -69.07 -23.53 -5.51
N ASP A 2 -69.27 -22.24 -5.24
CA ASP A 2 -69.35 -21.53 -3.95
C ASP A 2 -68.00 -20.98 -3.48
N HIS A 3 -67.90 -19.65 -3.67
CA HIS A 3 -67.44 -18.60 -2.77
C HIS A 3 -66.35 -18.80 -1.70
N ALA A 4 -65.46 -17.79 -1.72
CA ALA A 4 -64.94 -16.99 -0.59
C ALA A 4 -63.92 -17.66 0.36
N ALA A 5 -62.65 -17.28 0.29
CA ALA A 5 -62.04 -16.11 0.94
C ALA A 5 -61.95 -16.19 2.48
N ARG A 6 -60.74 -16.40 3.02
CA ARG A 6 -60.01 -15.40 3.84
C ARG A 6 -58.75 -15.95 4.55
N ARG A 7 -57.64 -15.27 4.24
CA ARG A 7 -56.64 -14.68 5.17
C ARG A 7 -55.93 -15.59 6.20
N GLY A 8 -54.63 -15.77 5.94
CA GLY A 8 -53.59 -15.99 6.94
C GLY A 8 -52.28 -15.31 6.53
N ARG A 9 -51.96 -14.21 7.22
CA ARG A 9 -50.70 -13.43 7.34
C ARG A 9 -49.42 -14.28 7.23
N ARG A 10 -48.19 -13.80 7.00
CA ARG A 10 -47.48 -12.56 6.58
C ARG A 10 -45.98 -12.91 6.79
N CYS A 11 -45.07 -12.08 6.27
CA CYS A 11 -43.62 -12.01 6.52
C CYS A 11 -42.75 -12.88 5.59
N GLU A 12 -42.13 -12.31 4.57
CA GLU A 12 -40.96 -11.40 4.55
C GLU A 12 -39.61 -12.12 4.53
N GLY A 13 -38.91 -11.92 3.42
CA GLY A 13 -37.47 -11.68 3.39
C GLY A 13 -36.58 -12.92 3.40
N ARG A 14 -35.42 -12.95 2.77
CA ARG A 14 -34.68 -12.04 1.89
C ARG A 14 -33.68 -12.96 1.17
N PRO A 15 -33.17 -12.56 0.00
CA PRO A 15 -32.11 -13.28 -0.70
C PRO A 15 -30.90 -13.40 0.22
N LEU A 16 -30.23 -14.56 0.17
CA LEU A 16 -28.98 -14.88 0.84
C LEU A 16 -27.91 -13.87 0.42
N LEU A 17 -27.91 -12.73 1.09
CA LEU A 17 -26.87 -11.71 1.00
C LEU A 17 -25.64 -12.27 1.70
N LEU A 18 -24.60 -12.47 0.89
CA LEU A 18 -23.19 -12.42 1.28
C LEU A 18 -22.99 -11.52 2.50
N ARG A 19 -22.84 -12.12 3.68
CA ARG A 19 -22.38 -11.42 4.87
C ARG A 19 -21.56 -12.36 5.73
N ALA A 20 -20.35 -12.65 5.26
CA ALA A 20 -19.30 -13.25 6.08
C ALA A 20 -17.91 -12.79 5.61
N VAL A 21 -17.74 -11.47 5.50
CA VAL A 21 -16.42 -10.82 5.58
C VAL A 21 -16.54 -9.87 6.75
N VAL A 22 -15.54 -9.86 7.64
CA VAL A 22 -15.51 -9.25 8.99
C VAL A 22 -15.85 -10.22 10.13
N ALA A 23 -14.97 -11.20 10.31
CA ALA A 23 -14.66 -11.75 11.64
C ALA A 23 -13.15 -12.02 11.71
N SER A 24 -12.37 -10.99 12.00
CA SER A 24 -10.94 -11.13 12.34
C SER A 24 -10.59 -10.12 13.43
N ARG A 25 -11.30 -10.21 14.54
CA ARG A 25 -10.92 -9.55 15.79
C ARG A 25 -11.20 -10.50 16.93
N GLN A 26 -10.14 -11.16 17.40
CA GLN A 26 -9.86 -11.60 18.77
C GLN A 26 -9.03 -12.89 18.76
N ARG A 27 -7.72 -12.73 18.61
CA ARG A 27 -6.74 -13.63 19.25
C ARG A 27 -5.64 -12.77 19.87
N GLY A 28 -6.01 -12.08 20.95
CA GLY A 28 -5.04 -11.51 21.88
C GLY A 28 -4.40 -12.65 22.66
N ARG A 29 -3.30 -13.20 22.14
CA ARG A 29 -2.46 -14.15 22.88
C ARG A 29 -1.81 -13.38 24.04
N ARG A 30 -2.23 -13.69 25.27
CA ARG A 30 -1.48 -13.32 26.48
C ARG A 30 -0.15 -14.05 26.44
N VAL A 31 0.95 -13.32 26.36
CA VAL A 31 2.30 -13.83 26.63
C VAL A 31 2.82 -13.09 27.85
N ALA A 32 3.29 -13.88 28.83
CA ALA A 32 3.76 -13.43 30.12
C ALA A 32 4.89 -12.39 29.99
N ARG A 33 4.77 -11.31 30.76
CA ARG A 33 5.74 -10.22 30.85
C ARG A 33 7.00 -10.70 31.57
N ARG A 34 8.08 -10.98 30.83
CA ARG A 34 9.44 -10.93 31.42
C ARG A 34 9.85 -9.47 31.53
N ARG A 35 10.28 -9.10 32.74
CA ARG A 35 10.73 -7.76 33.12
C ARG A 35 12.21 -7.64 32.71
N GLY A 36 12.54 -6.57 32.01
CA GLY A 36 13.93 -6.11 31.85
C GLY A 36 14.65 -6.53 30.58
N GLU A 37 14.22 -6.02 29.43
CA GLU A 37 15.11 -5.52 28.36
C GLU A 37 14.22 -4.80 27.34
N SER A 38 14.52 -3.54 27.01
CA SER A 38 13.81 -2.79 25.96
C SER A 38 14.26 -3.32 24.59
N VAL A 39 13.78 -4.51 24.23
CA VAL A 39 13.88 -5.01 22.86
C VAL A 39 13.22 -3.98 21.95
N ASN A 40 13.97 -3.45 21.00
CA ASN A 40 13.53 -2.40 20.09
C ASN A 40 12.36 -2.91 19.22
N VAL A 41 11.11 -2.77 19.70
CA VAL A 41 9.88 -3.27 19.05
C VAL A 41 9.58 -2.54 17.72
N THR A 42 10.38 -1.54 17.36
CA THR A 42 10.17 -0.61 16.24
C THR A 42 10.76 -1.05 14.90
N ALA A 43 11.43 -2.20 14.80
CA ALA A 43 12.09 -2.64 13.55
C ALA A 43 11.29 -3.67 12.72
N HIS A 44 10.00 -3.89 13.02
CA HIS A 44 9.19 -4.85 12.26
C HIS A 44 8.35 -4.15 11.18
N TYR A 45 8.49 -4.62 9.94
CA TYR A 45 7.64 -4.17 8.83
C TYR A 45 6.17 -4.41 9.15
N ARG A 46 5.39 -3.34 9.20
CA ARG A 46 3.94 -3.39 9.36
C ARG A 46 3.30 -3.38 7.99
N PHE A 47 2.33 -4.26 7.77
CA PHE A 47 1.57 -4.26 6.52
C PHE A 47 0.99 -2.86 6.26
N PRO A 48 1.10 -2.31 5.03
CA PRO A 48 0.80 -0.91 4.78
C PRO A 48 -0.67 -0.59 5.06
N PRO A 49 -0.99 0.60 5.61
CA PRO A 49 -2.35 1.11 5.59
C PRO A 49 -2.81 1.35 4.15
N ALA A 50 -4.12 1.34 3.91
CA ALA A 50 -4.68 1.57 2.57
C ALA A 50 -4.23 2.92 1.95
N SER A 51 -3.95 3.93 2.78
CA SER A 51 -3.40 5.22 2.35
C SER A 51 -2.05 5.07 1.64
N ALA A 52 -1.20 4.13 2.07
CA ALA A 52 0.12 3.91 1.50
C ALA A 52 0.11 3.13 0.18
N TYR A 53 -1.07 2.71 -0.30
CA TYR A 53 -1.17 1.95 -1.56
C TYR A 53 -0.62 2.74 -2.75
N ARG A 54 -0.92 4.04 -2.84
CA ARG A 54 -0.46 4.89 -3.96
C ARG A 54 1.06 5.00 -3.98
N LEU A 55 1.67 5.21 -2.81
CA LEU A 55 3.11 5.24 -2.64
C LEU A 55 3.77 3.93 -3.07
N ASN A 56 3.25 2.79 -2.58
CA ASN A 56 3.77 1.48 -2.94
C ASN A 56 3.57 1.15 -4.43
N ARG A 57 2.46 1.58 -5.03
CA ARG A 57 2.22 1.45 -6.48
C ARG A 57 3.21 2.29 -7.29
N CYS A 58 3.51 3.51 -6.86
CA CYS A 58 4.52 4.37 -7.49
C CYS A 58 5.90 3.72 -7.44
N LEU A 59 6.34 3.27 -6.26
CA LEU A 59 7.64 2.58 -6.10
C LEU A 59 7.72 1.30 -6.94
N PHE A 60 6.62 0.54 -7.04
CA PHE A 60 6.54 -0.62 -7.91
C PHE A 60 6.63 -0.25 -9.39
N ALA A 61 5.98 0.83 -9.82
CA ALA A 61 6.08 1.33 -11.20
C ALA A 61 7.52 1.76 -11.52
N ILE A 62 8.21 2.45 -10.61
CA ILE A 62 9.64 2.75 -10.76
C ILE A 62 10.42 1.44 -10.93
N LYS A 63 10.24 0.47 -10.05
CA LYS A 63 10.95 -0.83 -10.14
C LYS A 63 10.71 -1.55 -11.47
N SER A 64 9.48 -1.62 -11.95
CA SER A 64 9.06 -2.61 -12.96
C SER A 64 8.70 -2.04 -14.34
N ASP A 65 8.35 -0.76 -14.45
CA ASP A 65 7.90 -0.13 -15.69
C ASP A 65 8.98 0.84 -16.24
N ALA A 66 9.57 0.49 -17.38
CA ALA A 66 10.59 1.31 -18.03
C ALA A 66 10.05 2.62 -18.59
N ALA A 67 8.82 2.63 -19.12
CA ALA A 67 8.19 3.82 -19.66
C ALA A 67 7.85 4.80 -18.53
N PHE A 68 7.33 4.28 -17.41
CA PHE A 68 7.11 5.10 -16.21
C PHE A 68 8.43 5.66 -15.67
N ARG A 69 9.48 4.85 -15.57
CA ARG A 69 10.80 5.36 -15.14
C ARG A 69 11.34 6.45 -16.04
N SER A 70 11.20 6.33 -17.36
CA SER A 70 11.62 7.37 -18.30
C SER A 70 10.90 8.69 -18.01
N ARG A 71 9.56 8.67 -17.83
CA ARG A 71 8.78 9.86 -17.45
C ARG A 71 9.18 10.39 -16.08
N PHE A 72 9.36 9.51 -15.10
CA PHE A 72 9.80 9.87 -13.76
C PHE A 72 11.18 10.54 -13.76
N ARG A 73 12.09 10.13 -14.64
CA ARG A 73 13.40 10.80 -14.77
C ARG A 73 13.30 12.16 -15.44
N ALA A 74 12.42 12.31 -16.43
CA ALA A 74 12.22 13.57 -17.14
C ALA A 74 11.57 14.63 -16.23
N ASP A 75 10.53 14.26 -15.48
CA ASP A 75 9.88 15.12 -14.49
C ASP A 75 9.32 14.27 -13.33
N PRO A 76 10.11 14.07 -12.26
CA PRO A 76 9.66 13.22 -11.15
C PRO A 76 8.52 13.84 -10.35
N ARG A 77 8.33 15.17 -10.38
CA ARG A 77 7.20 15.84 -9.74
C ARG A 77 5.89 15.62 -10.53
N ALA A 78 5.93 15.69 -11.86
CA ALA A 78 4.77 15.34 -12.68
C ALA A 78 4.40 13.86 -12.53
N ALA A 79 5.37 12.96 -12.62
CA ALA A 79 5.13 11.53 -12.48
C ALA A 79 4.59 11.13 -11.08
N ALA A 80 5.05 11.78 -10.01
CA ALA A 80 4.50 11.58 -8.67
C ALA A 80 3.03 12.03 -8.56
N ARG A 81 2.67 13.15 -9.19
CA ARG A 81 1.28 13.66 -9.26
C ARG A 81 0.37 12.75 -10.08
N GLU A 82 0.85 12.20 -11.20
CA GLU A 82 0.12 11.20 -12.00
C GLU A 82 -0.28 9.98 -11.16
N MET A 83 0.57 9.60 -10.20
CA MET A 83 0.32 8.48 -9.27
C MET A 83 -0.54 8.88 -8.05
N GLY A 84 -0.92 10.16 -7.95
CA GLY A 84 -1.76 10.69 -6.88
C GLY A 84 -1.07 10.72 -5.51
N LEU A 85 0.27 10.88 -5.50
CA LEU A 85 1.04 11.10 -4.26
C LEU A 85 0.77 12.49 -3.69
N GLY A 86 0.73 12.59 -2.37
CA GLY A 86 0.69 13.89 -1.68
C GLY A 86 2.05 14.60 -1.73
N GLU A 87 2.08 15.87 -1.31
CA GLU A 87 3.30 16.67 -1.29
C GLU A 87 4.39 16.07 -0.40
N ALA A 88 4.04 15.59 0.80
CA ALA A 88 5.00 14.99 1.73
C ALA A 88 5.61 13.69 1.19
N GLU A 89 4.79 12.81 0.61
CA GLU A 89 5.24 11.57 -0.01
C GLU A 89 6.11 11.85 -1.24
N SER A 90 5.73 12.82 -2.05
CA SER A 90 6.48 13.24 -3.23
C SER A 90 7.83 13.83 -2.84
N ALA A 91 7.88 14.69 -1.81
CA ALA A 91 9.12 15.25 -1.27
C ALA A 91 10.06 14.14 -0.76
N ALA A 92 9.55 13.19 0.03
CA ALA A 92 10.34 12.06 0.51
C ALA A 92 10.86 11.18 -0.63
N LEU A 93 10.08 10.97 -1.69
CA LEU A 93 10.47 10.21 -2.87
C LEU A 93 11.57 10.93 -3.68
N LEU A 94 11.44 12.25 -3.85
CA LEU A 94 12.40 13.08 -4.59
C LEU A 94 13.74 13.23 -3.86
N ASP A 95 13.69 13.35 -2.53
CA ASP A 95 14.87 13.43 -1.65
C ASP A 95 15.57 12.07 -1.51
N GLY A 96 14.91 10.98 -1.90
CA GLY A 96 15.42 9.61 -1.68
C GLY A 96 15.46 9.23 -0.20
N ASN A 97 14.68 9.91 0.65
CA ASN A 97 14.69 9.71 2.09
C ASN A 97 13.96 8.42 2.46
N ARG A 98 14.74 7.35 2.60
CA ARG A 98 14.24 6.00 2.89
C ARG A 98 13.40 5.95 4.16
N ASP A 99 13.86 6.59 5.22
CA ASP A 99 13.20 6.53 6.52
C ASP A 99 11.86 7.28 6.50
N ALA A 100 11.81 8.44 5.82
CA ALA A 100 10.57 9.16 5.59
C ALA A 100 9.57 8.34 4.76
N LEU A 101 10.03 7.69 3.69
CA LEU A 101 9.18 6.82 2.86
C LEU A 101 8.60 5.66 3.67
N VAL A 102 9.41 5.00 4.51
CA VAL A 102 8.95 3.91 5.38
C VAL A 102 7.98 4.42 6.45
N ALA A 103 8.20 5.62 7.01
CA ALA A 103 7.27 6.27 7.93
C ALA A 103 5.91 6.56 7.27
N HIS A 104 5.89 6.86 5.97
CA HIS A 104 4.66 6.97 5.16
C HIS A 104 4.02 5.62 4.78
N GLY A 105 4.60 4.49 5.22
CA GLY A 105 4.08 3.15 4.97
C GLY A 105 4.58 2.52 3.66
N ALA A 106 5.67 3.02 3.09
CA ALA A 106 6.34 2.36 1.97
C ALA A 106 6.93 1.00 2.39
N HIS A 107 6.87 0.03 1.50
CA HIS A 107 7.51 -1.26 1.68
C HIS A 107 9.04 -1.10 1.53
N PRO A 108 9.84 -1.47 2.55
CA PRO A 108 11.30 -1.26 2.52
C PRO A 108 12.03 -1.88 1.32
N TYR A 109 11.51 -3.00 0.81
CA TYR A 109 11.99 -3.66 -0.40
C TYR A 109 11.71 -2.83 -1.66
N LEU A 110 10.50 -2.26 -1.80
CA LEU A 110 10.17 -1.43 -2.95
C LEU A 110 10.97 -0.13 -2.96
N VAL A 111 11.21 0.48 -1.78
CA VAL A 111 12.09 1.66 -1.66
C VAL A 111 13.48 1.34 -2.17
N PHE A 112 14.07 0.23 -1.69
CA PHE A 112 15.39 -0.21 -2.13
C PHE A 112 15.45 -0.49 -3.64
N MET A 113 14.49 -1.25 -4.17
CA MET A 113 14.50 -1.63 -5.58
C MET A 113 14.25 -0.45 -6.51
N ALA A 114 13.41 0.51 -6.11
CA ALA A 114 13.16 1.72 -6.88
C ALA A 114 14.44 2.57 -6.99
N ASP A 115 15.09 2.84 -5.85
CA ASP A 115 16.35 3.58 -5.80
C ASP A 115 17.47 2.89 -6.59
N LEU A 116 17.66 1.57 -6.39
CA LEU A 116 18.61 0.79 -7.17
C LEU A 116 18.36 0.92 -8.69
N ARG A 117 17.10 0.83 -9.12
CA ARG A 117 16.76 0.89 -10.54
C ARG A 117 17.04 2.28 -11.14
N LEU A 118 16.76 3.35 -10.39
CA LEU A 118 17.08 4.72 -10.81
C LEU A 118 18.60 4.95 -10.93
N ARG A 119 19.39 4.41 -9.99
CA ARG A 119 20.86 4.49 -10.04
C ARG A 119 21.44 3.74 -11.23
N MET A 120 20.98 2.51 -11.47
CA MET A 120 21.44 1.72 -12.61
C MET A 120 21.19 2.41 -13.95
N GLU A 121 20.02 3.04 -14.13
CA GLU A 121 19.75 3.75 -15.38
C GLU A 121 20.51 5.07 -15.50
N ARG A 122 20.89 5.70 -14.38
CA ARG A 122 21.78 6.87 -14.39
C ARG A 122 23.19 6.46 -14.80
N GLU A 123 23.68 5.35 -14.25
CA GLU A 123 25.01 4.81 -14.53
C GLU A 123 25.13 4.27 -15.97
N ALA A 124 24.09 3.60 -16.48
CA ALA A 124 24.04 3.17 -17.87
C ALA A 124 24.19 4.33 -18.87
N MET A 125 23.58 5.50 -18.58
CA MET A 125 23.77 6.70 -19.42
C MET A 125 25.19 7.25 -19.38
N THR A 126 25.92 7.10 -18.26
CA THR A 126 27.31 7.58 -18.17
C THR A 126 28.32 6.71 -18.92
N PHE A 127 27.98 5.46 -19.24
CA PHE A 127 28.87 4.57 -20.01
C PHE A 127 28.71 4.69 -21.53
N GLU A 128 27.64 5.32 -22.04
CA GLU A 128 27.40 5.47 -23.49
C GLU A 128 28.06 6.72 -24.12
N TYR A 129 28.86 7.48 -23.36
CA TYR A 129 29.50 8.73 -23.81
C TYR A 129 31.03 8.76 -23.64
N PHE A 130 31.72 7.67 -24.01
CA PHE A 130 33.17 7.63 -24.17
C PHE A 130 33.58 6.95 -25.47
#